data_AF-A0A256GGI6-F1
#
_entry.id   AF-A0A256GGI6-F1
#
_cell.length_a   1.000
_cell.length_b   1.000
_cell.length_c   1.000
_cell.angle_alpha   90.00
_cell.angle_beta   90.00
_cell.angle_gamma   90.00
#
_symmetry.space_group_name_H-M   'P 1'
#
loop_
_entity.id
_entity.type
_entity.pdbx_description
1 polymer ?
#
loop_
_entity_poly.entity_id
_entity_poly.type
_entity_poly.pdbx_seq_one_letter_code
_entity_poly.pdbx_strand_id
1 'polypeptide(L)'
;MTKELKIAYVVHPVSAKMKQSLRENGMKIVDARFAPEDAKIINPHKKREKAPAQQSQATVNGIGTDSGNQFSEEQLRAAIETATGKAPHPSAKLETLIDKFNELNAQAASE
;
A
#
# COMPACT_ATOMS: atom_id res chain seq x y z
N MET A 1 13.43 -26.90 10.18
CA MET A 1 13.39 -25.88 9.09
C MET A 1 12.81 -24.60 9.67
N THR A 2 13.66 -23.71 10.19
CA THR A 2 13.24 -22.42 10.77
C THR A 2 12.80 -21.50 9.65
N LYS A 3 11.50 -21.23 9.54
CA LYS A 3 10.98 -20.18 8.64
C LYS A 3 11.59 -18.85 9.09
N GLU A 4 12.45 -18.27 8.27
CA GLU A 4 13.05 -16.97 8.52
C GLU A 4 11.93 -15.92 8.48
N LEU A 5 11.50 -15.46 9.65
CA LEU A 5 10.52 -14.39 9.77
C LEU A 5 11.20 -13.09 9.34
N LYS A 6 10.57 -12.37 8.40
CA LYS A 6 11.05 -11.06 7.95
C LYS A 6 11.16 -10.11 9.14
N ILE A 7 12.28 -9.41 9.29
CA ILE A 7 12.50 -8.46 10.39
C ILE A 7 11.98 -7.09 10.00
N ALA A 8 11.11 -6.53 10.84
CA ALA A 8 10.64 -5.15 10.74
C ALA A 8 11.33 -4.31 11.82
N TYR A 9 12.20 -3.39 11.40
CA TYR A 9 12.83 -2.43 12.29
C TYR A 9 11.91 -1.23 12.50
N VAL A 10 11.43 -1.02 13.73
CA VAL A 10 10.42 -0.01 14.04
C VAL A 10 10.92 0.93 15.13
N VAL A 11 10.69 2.23 14.95
CA VAL A 11 10.98 3.23 15.98
C VAL A 11 9.97 3.06 17.14
N HIS A 12 10.48 2.81 18.34
CA HIS A 12 9.67 2.70 19.55
C HIS A 12 9.40 4.08 20.16
N PRO A 13 8.23 4.30 20.81
CA PRO A 13 7.21 3.31 21.18
C PRO A 13 6.29 2.91 20.02
N VAL A 14 5.94 1.62 19.99
CA VAL A 14 5.02 1.03 19.00
C VAL A 14 3.67 0.75 19.64
N SER A 15 2.57 1.16 18.98
CA SER A 15 1.21 0.92 19.44
C SER A 15 0.83 -0.57 19.40
N ALA A 16 -0.16 -0.97 20.20
CA ALA A 16 -0.64 -2.36 20.23
C ALA A 16 -1.18 -2.82 18.87
N LYS A 17 -1.93 -1.96 18.17
CA LYS A 17 -2.49 -2.22 16.83
C LYS A 17 -1.40 -2.47 15.78
N MET A 18 -0.32 -1.69 15.82
CA MET A 18 0.82 -1.87 14.89
C MET A 18 1.59 -3.15 15.19
N LYS A 19 1.79 -3.48 16.46
CA LYS A 19 2.41 -4.76 16.86
C LYS A 19 1.59 -5.97 16.41
N GLN A 20 0.28 -5.88 16.48
CA GLN A 20 -0.61 -6.94 16.02
C GLN A 20 -0.51 -7.13 14.51
N SER A 21 -0.63 -6.06 13.73
CA SER A 21 -0.51 -6.12 12.27
C SER A 21 0.84 -6.69 11.83
N LEU A 22 1.96 -6.27 12.43
CA LEU A 22 3.29 -6.81 12.11
C LEU A 22 3.40 -8.30 12.44
N ARG A 23 2.79 -8.76 13.55
CA ARG A 23 2.74 -10.18 13.90
C ARG A 23 1.85 -11.01 12.95
N GLU A 24 0.70 -10.48 12.54
CA GLU A 24 -0.20 -11.11 11.56
C GLU A 24 0.50 -11.31 10.21
N ASN A 25 1.35 -10.36 9.81
CA ASN A 25 2.20 -10.48 8.64
C ASN A 25 3.42 -11.42 8.82
N GLY A 26 3.54 -12.07 9.98
CA GLY A 26 4.65 -12.97 10.28
C GLY A 26 5.99 -12.25 10.41
N MET A 27 6.01 -10.98 10.84
CA MET A 27 7.24 -10.20 10.99
C MET A 27 7.75 -10.18 12.43
N LYS A 28 9.07 -10.24 12.59
CA LYS A 28 9.74 -10.02 13.87
C LYS A 28 9.99 -8.53 14.06
N ILE A 29 9.42 -7.96 15.12
CA ILE A 29 9.55 -6.52 15.42
C ILE A 29 10.84 -6.31 16.21
N VAL A 30 11.74 -5.50 15.67
CA VAL A 30 13.01 -5.11 16.31
C VAL A 30 13.06 -3.59 16.41
N ASP A 31 13.68 -3.05 17.45
CA ASP A 31 13.86 -1.61 17.56
C ASP A 31 14.77 -1.11 16.43
N ALA A 32 14.40 0.02 15.81
CA ALA A 32 15.18 0.71 14.81
C ALA A 32 16.63 0.98 15.21
N ARG A 33 16.93 1.08 16.51
CA ARG A 33 18.32 1.22 17.01
C ARG A 33 19.24 0.04 16.67
N PHE A 34 18.68 -1.13 16.40
CA PHE A 34 19.41 -2.34 16.00
C PHE A 34 19.34 -2.58 14.49
N ALA A 35 18.83 -1.63 13.72
CA ALA A 35 18.82 -1.72 12.27
C ALA A 35 20.27 -1.61 11.74
N PRO A 36 20.72 -2.50 10.85
CA PRO A 36 21.94 -2.27 10.08
C PRO A 36 21.73 -1.07 9.14
N GLU A 37 22.82 -0.43 8.69
CA GLU A 37 22.75 0.83 7.92
C GLU A 37 21.88 0.74 6.65
N ASP A 38 21.80 -0.45 6.04
CA ASP A 38 21.01 -0.70 4.82
C ASP A 38 19.57 -1.17 5.07
N ALA A 39 19.11 -1.27 6.32
CA ALA A 39 17.76 -1.77 6.63
C ALA A 39 16.67 -0.70 6.60
N LYS A 40 15.50 -1.10 6.09
CA LYS A 40 14.29 -0.25 6.10
C LYS A 40 13.76 -0.05 7.52
N ILE A 41 13.81 1.20 7.99
CA ILE A 41 13.26 1.62 9.29
C ILE A 41 11.84 2.17 9.12
N ILE A 42 10.88 1.59 9.85
CA ILE A 42 9.49 2.05 9.91
C ILE A 42 9.36 3.04 11.08
N ASN A 43 9.10 4.32 10.78
CA ASN A 43 8.86 5.32 11.81
C ASN A 43 7.37 5.73 11.85
N PRO A 44 6.60 5.27 12.87
CA PRO A 44 5.17 5.60 12.98
C PRO A 44 4.91 7.04 13.40
N HIS A 45 5.91 7.74 13.97
CA HIS A 45 5.75 9.10 14.51
C HIS A 45 6.15 10.19 13.52
N LYS A 46 6.89 9.83 12.46
CA LYS A 46 7.24 10.79 11.42
C LYS A 46 6.02 10.98 10.52
N LYS A 47 5.25 12.05 10.74
CA LYS A 47 4.28 12.54 9.74
C LYS A 47 5.04 12.65 8.43
N ARG A 48 4.50 12.02 7.37
CA ARG A 48 5.04 11.92 6.01
C ARG A 48 5.73 13.22 5.54
N GLU A 49 7.01 13.35 5.84
CA GLU A 49 7.94 14.17 5.07
C GLU A 49 8.70 13.20 4.17
N LYS A 50 8.39 13.35 2.88
CA LYS A 50 9.00 12.73 1.71
C LYS A 50 10.36 12.06 2.00
N ALA A 51 10.35 10.74 2.16
CA ALA A 51 11.50 9.88 1.89
C ALA A 51 11.07 8.93 0.77
N PRO A 52 11.97 8.61 -0.17
CA PRO A 52 11.61 8.12 -1.49
C PRO A 52 10.86 6.81 -1.38
N ALA A 53 9.88 6.67 -2.26
CA ALA A 53 9.09 5.47 -2.45
C ALA A 53 10.01 4.28 -2.73
N GLN A 54 10.47 3.58 -1.70
CA GLN A 54 10.97 2.23 -1.86
C GLN A 54 9.76 1.33 -1.95
N GLN A 55 9.15 1.39 -3.14
CA GLN A 55 8.48 0.29 -3.82
C GLN A 55 8.15 -0.84 -2.85
N SER A 56 7.02 -0.69 -2.15
CA SER A 56 6.10 -1.80 -2.12
C SER A 56 5.64 -1.95 -3.56
N GLN A 57 6.47 -2.61 -4.38
CA GLN A 57 5.95 -3.50 -5.41
C GLN A 57 5.05 -4.48 -4.66
N ALA A 58 3.82 -4.04 -4.38
CA ALA A 58 2.69 -4.91 -4.62
C ALA A 58 2.87 -5.30 -6.08
N THR A 59 3.39 -6.51 -6.25
CA THR A 59 3.47 -7.24 -7.50
C THR A 59 2.35 -6.78 -8.43
N VAL A 60 2.73 -6.08 -9.51
CA VAL A 60 1.89 -5.72 -10.66
C VAL A 60 1.48 -6.99 -11.46
N ASN A 61 1.45 -8.15 -10.80
CA ASN A 61 1.25 -9.47 -11.41
C ASN A 61 0.09 -10.27 -10.78
N GLY A 62 -0.82 -9.60 -10.08
CA GLY A 62 -2.00 -10.27 -9.49
C GLY A 62 -3.14 -9.37 -9.07
N ILE A 63 -3.13 -8.10 -9.49
CA ILE A 63 -4.29 -7.23 -9.40
C ILE A 63 -5.12 -7.60 -10.63
N GLY A 64 -6.06 -8.53 -10.46
CA GLY A 64 -7.00 -8.85 -11.52
C GLY A 64 -7.72 -7.58 -11.97
N THR A 65 -8.29 -7.60 -13.18
CA THR A 65 -9.03 -6.45 -13.73
C THR A 65 -10.20 -5.99 -12.85
N ASP A 66 -10.56 -6.73 -11.79
CA ASP A 66 -11.65 -6.39 -10.85
C ASP A 66 -11.21 -5.76 -9.51
N SER A 67 -9.90 -5.59 -9.27
CA SER A 67 -9.38 -5.32 -7.92
C SER A 67 -9.56 -3.87 -7.44
N GLY A 68 -10.43 -3.09 -8.07
CA GLY A 68 -10.83 -1.75 -7.63
C GLY A 68 -11.29 -1.71 -6.16
N ASN A 69 -11.91 -2.77 -5.65
CA ASN A 69 -12.38 -2.87 -4.26
C ASN A 69 -11.25 -2.84 -3.22
N GLN A 70 -10.00 -3.03 -3.63
CA GLN A 70 -8.85 -3.01 -2.72
C GLN A 70 -8.28 -1.59 -2.50
N PHE A 71 -8.74 -0.61 -3.29
CA PHE A 71 -8.29 0.77 -3.23
C PHE A 71 -9.26 1.65 -2.43
N SER A 72 -8.72 2.66 -1.75
CA SER A 72 -9.54 3.68 -1.08
C SER A 72 -10.18 4.62 -2.11
N GLU A 73 -11.26 5.31 -1.73
CA GLU A 73 -11.98 6.22 -2.63
C GLU A 73 -11.05 7.27 -3.28
N GLU A 74 -10.17 7.89 -2.50
CA GLU A 74 -9.19 8.85 -3.05
C GLU A 74 -8.20 8.21 -4.04
N GLN A 75 -7.81 6.96 -3.81
CA GLN A 75 -6.90 6.24 -4.71
C GLN A 75 -7.57 5.92 -6.04
N LEU A 76 -8.84 5.50 -6.00
CA LEU A 76 -9.63 5.23 -7.20
C LEU A 76 -9.83 6.51 -8.03
N ARG A 77 -10.17 7.63 -7.37
CA ARG A 77 -10.31 8.94 -8.04
C ARG A 77 -9.02 9.35 -8.74
N ALA A 78 -7.88 9.27 -8.04
CA ALA A 78 -6.58 9.63 -8.59
C ALA A 78 -6.17 8.71 -9.75
N ALA A 79 -6.45 7.40 -9.65
CA ALA A 79 -6.15 6.46 -10.73
C ALA A 79 -7.00 6.70 -11.98
N ILE A 80 -8.30 6.94 -11.80
CA ILE A 80 -9.21 7.28 -12.91
C ILE A 80 -8.79 8.61 -13.54
N GLU A 81 -8.42 9.62 -12.76
CA GLU A 81 -7.95 10.90 -13.27
C GLU A 81 -6.64 10.75 -14.05
N THR A 82 -5.72 9.92 -13.57
CA THR A 82 -4.46 9.63 -14.27
C THR A 82 -4.71 8.93 -15.61
N ALA A 83 -5.62 7.96 -15.64
CA ALA A 83 -5.92 7.19 -16.85
C ALA A 83 -6.79 7.96 -17.87
N THR A 84 -7.74 8.76 -17.40
CA THR A 84 -8.71 9.47 -18.27
C THR A 84 -8.37 10.95 -18.50
N GLY A 85 -7.42 11.50 -17.74
CA GLY A 85 -7.12 12.94 -17.70
C GLY A 85 -8.26 13.80 -17.13
N LYS A 86 -9.31 13.19 -16.56
CA LYS A 86 -10.49 13.89 -16.02
C LYS A 86 -10.82 13.37 -14.63
N ALA A 87 -10.90 14.29 -13.66
CA ALA A 87 -11.31 13.96 -12.31
C ALA A 87 -12.78 13.47 -12.28
N PRO A 88 -13.07 12.30 -11.68
CA PRO A 88 -14.45 11.85 -11.47
C PRO A 88 -15.19 12.75 -10.45
N HIS A 89 -16.51 12.87 -10.61
CA HIS A 89 -17.35 13.78 -9.82
C HIS A 89 -17.19 13.56 -8.30
N PRO A 90 -17.10 14.62 -7.46
CA PRO A 90 -16.88 14.50 -6.00
C PRO A 90 -17.96 13.69 -5.28
N SER A 91 -19.17 13.58 -5.82
CA SER A 91 -20.25 12.76 -5.27
C SER A 91 -20.38 11.37 -5.92
N ALA A 92 -19.42 10.95 -6.75
CA ALA A 92 -19.42 9.59 -7.30
C ALA A 92 -19.31 8.57 -6.16
N LYS A 93 -20.15 7.53 -6.21
CA LYS A 93 -20.13 6.47 -5.21
C LYS A 93 -18.89 5.59 -5.39
N LEU A 94 -18.46 4.97 -4.29
CA LEU A 94 -17.33 4.03 -4.31
C LEU A 94 -17.53 2.92 -5.35
N GLU A 95 -18.74 2.35 -5.45
CA GLU A 95 -19.09 1.33 -6.46
C GLU A 95 -18.80 1.83 -7.89
N THR A 96 -19.24 3.04 -8.22
CA THR A 96 -19.03 3.64 -9.55
C THR A 96 -17.55 3.90 -9.85
N LEU A 97 -16.76 4.25 -8.83
CA LEU A 97 -15.32 4.45 -8.96
C LEU A 97 -14.59 3.11 -9.17
N ILE A 98 -15.00 2.07 -8.47
CA ILE A 98 -14.49 0.70 -8.64
C ILE A 98 -14.76 0.21 -10.06
N ASP A 99 -16.00 0.30 -10.52
CA ASP A 99 -16.41 -0.15 -11.86
C ASP A 99 -15.57 0.54 -12.94
N LYS A 100 -15.43 1.86 -12.82
CA LYS A 100 -14.66 2.65 -13.80
C LYS A 100 -13.16 2.33 -13.77
N PHE A 101 -12.60 2.12 -12.59
CA PHE A 101 -11.20 1.70 -12.45
C PHE A 101 -10.96 0.32 -13.06
N ASN A 102 -11.88 -0.62 -12.84
CA ASN A 102 -11.83 -1.97 -13.37
C ASN A 102 -11.94 -1.98 -14.91
N GLU A 103 -12.87 -1.18 -15.45
CA GLU A 103 -13.03 -1.00 -16.90
C GLU A 103 -11.75 -0.44 -17.55
N LEU A 104 -11.14 0.59 -16.94
CA LEU A 104 -9.89 1.17 -17.43
C LEU A 104 -8.72 0.19 -17.39
N ASN A 105 -8.63 -0.62 -16.34
CA ASN A 105 -7.61 -1.67 -16.25
C ASN A 105 -7.85 -2.79 -17.26
N ALA A 106 -9.11 -3.16 -17.51
CA ALA A 106 -9.46 -4.15 -18.52
C ALA A 106 -9.11 -3.66 -19.94
N GLN A 107 -9.37 -2.37 -20.22
CA GLN A 107 -8.95 -1.72 -21.47
C GLN A 107 -7.42 -1.71 -21.60
N ALA A 108 -6.70 -1.26 -20.57
CA ALA A 108 -5.23 -1.22 -20.57
C ALA A 108 -4.58 -2.61 -20.65
N ALA A 109 -5.26 -3.67 -20.20
CA ALA A 109 -4.79 -5.05 -20.32
C ALA A 109 -5.10 -5.69 -21.69
N SER A 110 -5.98 -5.06 -22.48
CA SER A 110 -6.40 -5.55 -23.80
C SER A 110 -5.64 -4.88 -24.96
N GLU A 111 -4.84 -3.85 -24.67
CA GLU A 111 -4.00 -3.12 -25.62
C GLU A 111 -2.56 -3.64 -25.62
#